data_AF-A0A2U3RTN4-F1
#
_entry.id   AF-A0A2U3RTN4-F1
#
_cell.length_a   1.000
_cell.length_b   1.000
_cell.length_c   1.000
_cell.angle_alpha   90.00
_cell.angle_beta   90.00
_cell.angle_gamma   90.00
#
_symmetry.space_group_name_H-M   'P 1'
#
loop_
_entity.id
_entity.type
_entity.pdbx_description
1 polymer ?
#
loop_
_entity_poly.entity_id
_entity_poly.type
_entity_poly.pdbx_seq_one_letter_code
_entity_poly.pdbx_strand_id
1 'polypeptide(L)'
;MANLMQKKITLQQKKARLIMDEVNLKIKERKMRTRRLIEMGGLVAKAKLDHLPTNTLFGAIVSLKETLTQHPNVQDHWTTIGKDIFDKEQQNKAAVILKFASEPDENTKRHIRLHGLK
;
A
#
# COMPACT_ATOMS: atom_id res chain seq x y z
N MET A 1 29.15 17.89 -44.66
CA MET A 1 29.76 17.01 -43.64
C MET A 1 29.45 17.46 -42.19
N ALA A 2 29.64 18.73 -41.80
CA ALA A 2 29.41 19.20 -40.42
C ALA A 2 27.96 19.05 -39.88
N ASN A 3 26.95 19.32 -40.72
CA ASN A 3 25.52 19.21 -40.34
C ASN A 3 25.11 17.75 -40.00
N LEU A 4 25.65 16.77 -40.75
CA LEU A 4 25.41 15.34 -40.51
C LEU A 4 26.03 14.86 -39.18
N MET A 5 27.23 15.36 -38.85
CA MET A 5 27.90 15.05 -37.58
C MET A 5 27.12 15.59 -36.38
N GLN A 6 26.64 16.84 -36.47
CA GLN A 6 25.81 17.44 -35.42
C GLN A 6 24.48 16.68 -35.24
N LYS A 7 23.85 16.26 -36.35
CA LYS A 7 22.64 15.44 -36.32
C LYS A 7 22.88 14.06 -35.69
N LYS A 8 24.04 13.44 -35.92
CA LYS A 8 24.42 12.17 -35.30
C LYS A 8 24.61 12.31 -33.78
N ILE A 9 25.27 13.38 -33.32
CA ILE A 9 25.47 13.66 -31.89
C ILE A 9 24.13 13.87 -31.19
N THR A 10 23.23 14.68 -31.75
CA THR A 10 21.90 14.92 -31.17
C THR A 10 21.05 13.65 -31.12
N LEU A 11 21.13 12.78 -32.13
CA LEU A 11 20.45 11.48 -32.12
C LEU A 11 21.02 10.55 -31.05
N GLN A 12 22.33 10.52 -30.86
CA GLN A 12 22.96 9.74 -29.78
C GLN A 12 22.52 10.24 -28.39
N GLN A 13 22.44 11.55 -28.19
CA GLN A 13 21.93 12.13 -26.94
C GLN A 13 20.45 11.79 -26.70
N LYS A 14 19.61 11.86 -27.74
CA LYS A 14 18.20 11.43 -27.65
C LYS A 14 18.09 9.94 -27.33
N LYS A 15 18.90 9.10 -27.96
CA LYS A 15 18.94 7.65 -27.67
C LYS A 15 19.34 7.39 -26.21
N ALA A 16 20.36 8.09 -25.70
CA ALA A 16 20.77 7.96 -24.31
C ALA A 16 19.66 8.37 -23.33
N ARG A 17 18.92 9.46 -23.61
CA ARG A 17 17.76 9.88 -22.81
C ARG A 17 16.66 8.82 -22.82
N LEU A 18 16.30 8.30 -23.99
CA LEU A 18 15.28 7.25 -24.10
C LEU A 18 15.66 5.98 -23.33
N ILE A 19 16.93 5.58 -23.35
CA ILE A 19 17.42 4.43 -22.56
C ILE A 19 17.26 4.70 -21.06
N MET A 20 17.62 5.91 -20.59
CA MET A 20 17.44 6.28 -19.18
C MET A 20 15.97 6.28 -18.78
N ASP A 21 15.10 6.82 -19.64
CA ASP A 21 13.65 6.85 -19.40
C ASP A 21 13.06 5.44 -19.34
N GLU A 22 13.47 4.55 -20.25
CA GLU A 22 13.06 3.15 -20.25
C GLU A 22 13.50 2.42 -18.96
N VAL A 23 14.73 2.64 -18.51
CA VAL A 23 15.25 2.07 -17.25
C VAL A 23 14.44 2.59 -16.06
N ASN A 24 14.17 3.90 -16.02
CA ASN A 24 13.38 4.52 -14.95
C ASN A 24 11.94 3.99 -14.93
N LEU A 25 11.32 3.80 -16.10
CA LEU A 25 10.00 3.20 -16.21
C LEU A 25 9.99 1.76 -15.66
N LYS A 26 10.96 0.92 -16.07
CA LYS A 26 11.07 -0.46 -15.55
C LYS A 26 11.24 -0.50 -14.03
N ILE A 27 12.01 0.42 -13.44
CA ILE A 27 12.16 0.51 -11.99
C ILE A 27 10.83 0.89 -11.32
N LYS A 28 10.11 1.87 -11.87
CA LYS A 28 8.80 2.30 -11.35
C LYS A 28 7.78 1.16 -11.40
N GLU A 29 7.73 0.41 -12.51
CA GLU A 29 6.85 -0.75 -12.66
C GLU A 29 7.15 -1.83 -11.63
N ARG A 30 8.43 -2.16 -11.40
CA ARG A 30 8.84 -3.13 -10.38
C ARG A 30 8.43 -2.69 -8.97
N LYS A 31 8.60 -1.41 -8.65
CA LYS A 31 8.19 -0.86 -7.35
C LYS A 31 6.68 -0.93 -7.17
N MET A 32 5.91 -0.54 -8.19
CA MET A 32 4.44 -0.66 -8.14
C MET A 32 3.98 -2.11 -8.01
N ARG A 33 4.57 -3.02 -8.79
CA ARG A 33 4.25 -4.46 -8.70
C ARG A 33 4.51 -5.00 -7.30
N THR A 34 5.68 -4.71 -6.74
CA THR A 34 6.05 -5.16 -5.39
C THR A 34 5.11 -4.57 -4.33
N ARG A 35 4.76 -3.29 -4.44
CA ARG A 35 3.81 -2.64 -3.55
C ARG A 35 2.44 -3.32 -3.57
N ARG A 36 1.91 -3.60 -4.77
CA ARG A 36 0.63 -4.33 -4.92
C ARG A 36 0.67 -5.72 -4.29
N LEU A 37 1.77 -6.46 -4.46
CA LEU A 37 1.93 -7.78 -3.84
C LEU A 37 1.94 -7.68 -2.31
N ILE A 38 2.63 -6.69 -1.75
CA ILE A 38 2.65 -6.43 -0.30
C ILE A 38 1.26 -6.04 0.21
N GLU A 39 0.54 -5.18 -0.51
CA GLU A 39 -0.82 -4.80 -0.15
C GLU A 39 -1.76 -6.02 -0.11
N MET A 40 -1.72 -6.88 -1.13
CA MET A 40 -2.50 -8.12 -1.15
C MET A 40 -2.11 -9.07 0.00
N GLY A 41 -0.81 -9.26 0.25
CA GLY A 41 -0.34 -10.06 1.39
C GLY A 41 -0.77 -9.47 2.75
N GLY A 42 -0.76 -8.14 2.86
CA GLY A 42 -1.22 -7.42 4.05
C GLY A 42 -2.73 -7.61 4.30
N LEU A 43 -3.55 -7.72 3.26
CA LEU A 43 -4.97 -8.05 3.39
C LEU A 43 -5.18 -9.46 3.96
N VAL A 44 -4.41 -10.45 3.49
CA VAL A 44 -4.45 -11.83 4.01
C VAL A 44 -4.08 -11.87 5.50
N ALA A 45 -3.01 -11.17 5.87
CA ALA A 45 -2.58 -11.08 7.28
C ALA A 45 -3.62 -10.34 8.15
N LYS A 46 -4.21 -9.25 7.66
CA LYS A 46 -5.28 -8.51 8.36
C LYS A 46 -6.53 -9.37 8.57
N ALA A 47 -6.86 -10.23 7.61
CA ALA A 47 -7.92 -11.22 7.74
C ALA A 47 -7.55 -12.40 8.66
N LYS A 48 -6.33 -12.43 9.22
CA LYS A 48 -5.78 -13.51 10.06
C LYS A 48 -5.75 -14.87 9.37
N LEU A 49 -5.54 -14.87 8.05
CA LEU A 49 -5.48 -16.08 7.23
C LEU A 49 -4.03 -16.50 6.87
N ASP A 50 -3.04 -15.76 7.34
CA ASP A 50 -1.60 -15.94 7.06
C ASP A 50 -1.01 -17.25 7.61
N HIS A 51 -1.67 -17.88 8.56
CA HIS A 51 -1.31 -19.20 9.07
C HIS A 51 -1.71 -20.35 8.12
N LEU A 52 -2.57 -20.10 7.13
CA LEU A 52 -3.05 -21.13 6.21
C LEU A 52 -1.98 -21.48 5.16
N PRO A 53 -1.90 -22.76 4.74
CA PRO A 53 -1.04 -23.16 3.64
C PRO A 53 -1.37 -22.42 2.34
N THR A 54 -0.34 -22.21 1.50
CA THR A 54 -0.47 -21.48 0.23
C THR A 54 -1.56 -22.05 -0.68
N ASN A 55 -1.69 -23.38 -0.75
CA ASN A 55 -2.70 -24.03 -1.59
C ASN A 55 -4.13 -23.78 -1.08
N THR A 56 -4.32 -23.73 0.24
CA THR A 56 -5.62 -23.43 0.86
C THR A 56 -6.03 -21.99 0.59
N LEU A 57 -5.10 -21.04 0.74
CA LEU A 57 -5.33 -19.63 0.40
C LEU A 57 -5.67 -19.47 -1.08
N PHE A 58 -4.93 -20.14 -1.96
CA PHE A 58 -5.20 -20.10 -3.38
C PHE A 58 -6.59 -20.66 -3.72
N GLY A 59 -6.96 -21.82 -3.15
CA GLY A 59 -8.29 -22.40 -3.31
C GLY A 59 -9.42 -21.49 -2.84
N ALA A 60 -9.24 -20.82 -1.70
CA ALA A 60 -10.21 -19.85 -1.19
C ALA A 60 -10.40 -18.66 -2.15
N ILE A 61 -9.31 -18.12 -2.70
CA ILE A 61 -9.36 -17.02 -3.68
C ILE A 61 -10.01 -17.47 -5.00
N VAL A 62 -9.78 -18.70 -5.44
CA VAL A 62 -10.44 -19.27 -6.62
C VAL A 62 -11.95 -19.38 -6.38
N SER A 63 -12.38 -19.87 -5.22
CA SER A 63 -13.80 -19.92 -4.85
C SER A 63 -14.43 -18.52 -4.80
N LEU A 64 -13.71 -17.50 -4.31
CA LEU A 64 -14.17 -16.11 -4.36
C LEU A 64 -14.36 -15.61 -5.80
N LYS A 65 -13.44 -15.97 -6.72
CA LYS A 65 -13.58 -15.62 -8.14
C LYS A 65 -14.82 -16.28 -8.77
N GLU A 66 -15.08 -17.53 -8.45
CA GLU A 66 -16.26 -18.26 -8.96
C GLU A 66 -17.56 -17.65 -8.45
N THR A 67 -17.65 -17.33 -7.17
CA THR A 67 -18.83 -16.68 -6.58
C THR A 67 -19.07 -15.29 -7.17
N LEU A 68 -18.02 -14.52 -7.46
CA LEU A 68 -18.14 -13.24 -8.16
C LEU A 68 -18.68 -13.40 -9.59
N THR A 69 -18.29 -14.48 -10.27
CA THR A 69 -18.76 -14.78 -11.63
C THR A 69 -20.23 -15.19 -11.64
N GLN A 70 -20.67 -15.93 -10.61
CA GLN A 70 -22.06 -16.39 -10.48
C GLN A 70 -23.00 -15.30 -9.94
N HIS A 71 -22.48 -14.41 -9.08
CA HIS A 71 -23.26 -13.37 -8.43
C HIS A 71 -22.50 -12.03 -8.42
N PRO A 72 -22.57 -11.24 -9.51
CA PRO A 72 -21.84 -9.97 -9.62
C PRO A 72 -22.14 -8.97 -8.49
N ASN A 73 -23.38 -8.96 -7.99
CA ASN A 73 -23.83 -8.04 -6.93
C ASN A 73 -23.17 -8.30 -5.56
N VAL A 74 -22.49 -9.43 -5.40
CA VAL A 74 -21.80 -9.78 -4.14
C VAL A 74 -20.58 -8.87 -3.90
N GLN A 75 -20.02 -8.27 -4.97
CA GLN A 75 -18.91 -7.32 -4.85
C GLN A 75 -19.26 -6.10 -4.00
N ASP A 76 -20.45 -5.52 -4.19
CA ASP A 76 -20.88 -4.33 -3.44
C ASP A 76 -21.06 -4.66 -1.95
N HIS A 77 -21.56 -5.86 -1.67
CA HIS A 77 -21.69 -6.36 -0.32
C HIS A 77 -20.33 -6.53 0.37
N TRP A 78 -19.36 -7.17 -0.30
CA TRP A 78 -18.00 -7.28 0.23
C TRP A 78 -17.31 -5.93 0.42
N THR A 79 -17.55 -4.98 -0.48
CA THR A 79 -17.03 -3.61 -0.38
C THR A 79 -17.56 -2.92 0.87
N THR A 80 -18.84 -3.08 1.16
CA THR A 80 -19.49 -2.55 2.37
C THR A 80 -18.90 -3.18 3.64
N ILE A 81 -18.79 -4.52 3.68
CA ILE A 81 -18.17 -5.22 4.82
C ILE A 81 -16.74 -4.74 5.05
N GLY A 82 -15.95 -4.68 3.98
CA GLY A 82 -14.57 -4.22 4.05
C GLY A 82 -14.48 -2.81 4.66
N LYS A 83 -15.28 -1.88 4.14
CA LYS A 83 -15.35 -0.50 4.63
C LYS A 83 -15.69 -0.44 6.12
N ASP A 84 -16.72 -1.15 6.56
CA ASP A 84 -17.12 -1.16 7.97
C ASP A 84 -16.01 -1.67 8.90
N ILE A 85 -15.24 -2.67 8.47
CA ILE A 85 -14.10 -3.19 9.23
C ILE A 85 -12.98 -2.15 9.31
N PHE A 86 -12.64 -1.49 8.20
CA PHE A 86 -11.61 -0.44 8.18
C PHE A 86 -12.02 0.78 9.02
N ASP A 87 -13.28 1.21 8.92
CA ASP A 87 -13.80 2.35 9.67
C ASP A 87 -13.77 2.08 11.18
N LYS A 88 -14.11 0.86 11.62
CA LYS A 88 -13.99 0.45 13.03
C LYS A 88 -12.55 0.46 13.53
N GLU A 89 -11.59 -0.03 12.73
CA GLU A 89 -10.17 0.05 13.09
C GLU A 89 -9.68 1.50 13.19
N GLN A 90 -10.23 2.40 12.39
CA GLN A 90 -9.84 3.81 12.39
C GLN A 90 -10.46 4.59 13.56
N GLN A 91 -11.68 4.25 13.98
CA GLN A 91 -12.29 4.78 15.22
C GLN A 91 -11.46 4.45 16.46
N ASN A 92 -10.85 3.27 16.50
CA ASN A 92 -9.94 2.87 17.58
C ASN A 92 -8.58 3.60 17.56
N LYS A 93 -8.31 4.45 16.55
CA LYS A 93 -7.12 5.28 16.42
C LYS A 93 -7.43 6.77 16.56
N ALA A 94 -8.44 7.14 17.36
CA ALA A 94 -8.71 8.53 17.67
C ALA A 94 -7.47 9.16 18.33
N ALA A 95 -6.93 10.21 17.70
CA ALA A 95 -5.83 10.99 18.27
C ALA A 95 -6.35 11.73 19.51
N VAL A 96 -5.82 11.38 20.69
CA VAL A 96 -6.14 12.05 21.94
C VAL A 96 -5.12 13.16 22.18
N ILE A 97 -5.56 14.42 22.10
CA ILE A 97 -4.74 15.58 22.43
C ILE A 97 -4.95 15.91 23.91
N LEU A 98 -3.90 15.78 24.72
CA LEU A 98 -3.91 16.19 26.12
C LEU A 98 -3.56 17.67 26.23
N LYS A 99 -4.50 18.49 26.71
CA LYS A 99 -4.28 19.92 26.97
C LYS A 99 -4.20 20.17 28.48
N PHE A 100 -3.11 20.78 28.93
CA PHE A 100 -2.90 21.15 30.33
C PHE A 100 -3.09 22.66 30.51
N ALA A 101 -3.69 23.06 31.63
CA ALA A 101 -3.90 24.49 31.96
C ALA A 101 -2.58 25.20 32.38
N SER A 102 -1.60 24.42 32.85
CA SER A 102 -0.24 24.85 33.20
C SER A 102 0.72 23.71 32.87
N GLU A 103 2.04 23.95 32.93
CA GLU A 103 3.03 22.92 32.61
C GLU A 103 2.87 21.71 33.56
N PRO A 104 2.66 20.49 33.03
CA PRO A 104 2.51 19.31 33.87
C PRO A 104 3.82 18.98 34.58
N ASP A 105 3.74 18.46 35.80
CA ASP A 105 4.90 18.02 36.55
C ASP A 105 5.60 16.81 35.90
N GLU A 106 6.84 16.54 36.30
CA GLU A 106 7.67 15.48 35.71
C GLU A 106 7.11 14.07 35.92
N ASN A 107 6.36 13.81 37.00
CA ASN A 107 5.73 12.50 37.18
C ASN A 107 4.58 12.32 36.20
N THR A 108 3.77 13.35 35.99
CA THR A 108 2.71 13.35 34.98
C THR A 108 3.28 13.16 33.58
N LYS A 109 4.35 13.88 33.22
CA LYS A 109 5.06 13.71 31.93
C LYS A 109 5.59 12.28 31.76
N ARG A 110 6.19 11.69 32.80
CA ARG A 110 6.69 10.31 32.77
C ARG A 110 5.56 9.29 32.57
N HIS A 111 4.43 9.51 33.24
CA HIS A 111 3.27 8.62 33.14
C HIS A 111 2.65 8.62 31.73
N ILE A 112 2.51 9.80 31.12
CA ILE A 112 2.02 9.94 29.74
C ILE A 112 2.92 9.20 28.74
N ARG A 113 4.24 9.34 28.88
CA ARG A 113 5.22 8.64 28.03
C ARG A 113 5.18 7.12 28.19
N LEU A 114 4.97 6.62 29.41
CA LEU A 114 4.85 5.18 29.68
C LEU A 114 3.66 4.56 28.93
N HIS A 115 2.58 5.31 28.77
CA HIS A 115 1.39 4.87 28.04
C HIS A 115 1.46 5.11 26.52
N GLY A 116 2.62 5.50 25.98
CA GLY A 116 2.83 5.63 24.53
C GLY A 116 2.14 6.82 23.89
N LEU A 117 1.59 7.74 24.70
CA LEU A 117 1.06 9.02 24.26
C LEU A 117 2.26 9.96 24.07
N LYS A 118 2.59 10.30 22.81
CA LYS A 118 3.69 11.19 22.43
C LYS A 118 3.17 12.45 21.80
#